data_AF-A0A7J8M5Y1-F1
#
_entry.id   AF-A0A7J8M5Y1-F1
#
_cell.length_a   1.000
_cell.length_b   1.000
_cell.length_c   1.000
_cell.angle_alpha   90.00
_cell.angle_beta   90.00
_cell.angle_gamma   90.00
#
_symmetry.space_group_name_H-M   'P 1'
#
loop_
_entity.id
_entity.type
_entity.pdbx_description
1 polymer ?
#
loop_
_entity_poly.entity_id
_entity_poly.type
_entity_poly.pdbx_seq_one_letter_code
_entity_poly.pdbx_strand_id
1 'polypeptide(L)'
;MPENMSISVNGQSQVPPGFRFHPTEEELLQYYLRKKVSYEKIDLDVIRDVDLNKLEPWDIQESCKIGTTPQNDWYFFSHKDKKYPTGTRTNRATAAGFWKATGRDKVIYSNCRRIGMRKTLVFYKGRAPHGQKSDWIMHEYRLDDNIVETT
;
A
#
# COMPACT_ATOMS: atom_id res chain seq x y z
N MET A 1 -25.77 12.62 -28.18
CA MET A 1 -24.56 11.81 -27.95
C MET A 1 -24.36 11.74 -26.45
N PRO A 2 -24.42 10.57 -25.78
CA PRO A 2 -24.09 10.54 -24.36
C PRO A 2 -22.58 10.79 -24.22
N GLU A 3 -22.23 11.74 -23.37
CA GLU A 3 -20.85 12.07 -23.03
C GLU A 3 -20.12 10.82 -22.55
N ASN A 4 -18.87 10.66 -22.99
CA ASN A 4 -18.03 9.52 -22.69
C ASN A 4 -17.79 9.47 -21.17
N MET A 5 -18.58 8.68 -20.46
CA MET A 5 -18.69 8.70 -19.00
C MET A 5 -17.52 7.96 -18.31
N SER A 6 -16.36 7.89 -18.96
CA SER A 6 -15.18 7.21 -18.42
C SER A 6 -14.43 8.11 -17.44
N ILE A 7 -14.13 7.60 -16.26
CA ILE A 7 -13.27 8.27 -15.28
C ILE A 7 -11.82 7.91 -15.61
N SER A 8 -10.98 8.92 -15.83
CA SER A 8 -9.54 8.72 -16.00
C SER A 8 -8.85 8.53 -14.65
N VAL A 9 -8.18 7.40 -14.46
CA VAL A 9 -7.35 7.10 -13.30
C VAL A 9 -5.89 7.29 -13.68
N ASN A 10 -5.19 8.16 -12.93
CA ASN A 10 -3.80 8.58 -13.17
C ASN A 10 -3.51 9.00 -14.64
N GLY A 11 -4.53 9.48 -15.36
CA GLY A 11 -4.39 9.98 -16.74
C GLY A 11 -4.20 8.92 -17.82
N GLN A 12 -4.14 7.63 -17.48
CA GLN A 12 -3.85 6.55 -18.44
C GLN A 12 -4.94 5.49 -18.54
N SER A 13 -5.67 5.22 -17.46
CA SER A 13 -6.70 4.17 -17.43
C SER A 13 -8.10 4.77 -17.44
N GLN A 14 -8.97 4.33 -18.35
CA GLN A 14 -10.37 4.72 -18.38
C GLN A 14 -11.24 3.63 -17.76
N VAL A 15 -11.97 3.98 -16.70
CA VAL A 15 -12.89 3.06 -16.01
C VAL A 15 -14.33 3.59 -16.07
N PRO A 16 -15.34 2.69 -16.13
CA PRO A 16 -16.75 3.12 -16.16
C PRO A 16 -17.19 3.78 -14.84
N PRO A 17 -18.28 4.57 -14.85
CA PRO A 17 -18.87 5.11 -13.62
C PRO A 17 -19.22 4.00 -12.64
N GLY A 18 -19.01 4.28 -11.35
CA GLY A 18 -19.26 3.30 -10.29
C GLY A 18 -18.13 2.29 -10.09
N PHE A 19 -17.11 2.27 -10.95
CA PHE A 19 -15.89 1.50 -10.68
C PHE A 19 -15.26 1.93 -9.35
N ARG A 20 -14.91 0.96 -8.51
CA ARG A 20 -14.18 1.18 -7.27
C ARG A 20 -12.97 0.29 -7.23
N PHE A 21 -11.83 0.87 -6.88
CA PHE A 21 -10.64 0.11 -6.61
C PHE A 21 -10.79 -0.57 -5.24
N HIS A 22 -11.08 -1.87 -5.26
CA HIS A 22 -11.29 -2.69 -4.06
C HIS A 22 -10.63 -4.07 -4.22
N PRO A 23 -9.29 -4.11 -4.39
CA PRO A 23 -8.58 -5.36 -4.62
C PRO A 23 -8.62 -6.24 -3.37
N THR A 24 -8.67 -7.54 -3.61
CA THR A 24 -8.40 -8.55 -2.59
C THR A 24 -6.92 -8.54 -2.18
N GLU A 25 -6.61 -9.13 -1.02
CA GLU A 25 -5.22 -9.26 -0.55
C GLU A 25 -4.36 -10.09 -1.52
N GLU A 26 -4.97 -11.04 -2.21
CA GLU A 26 -4.31 -11.85 -3.24
C GLU A 26 -3.96 -11.01 -4.47
N GLU A 27 -4.89 -10.20 -4.99
CA GLU A 27 -4.66 -9.30 -6.12
C GLU A 27 -3.60 -8.24 -5.79
N LEU A 28 -3.62 -7.68 -4.57
CA LEU A 28 -2.59 -6.74 -4.11
C LEU A 28 -1.19 -7.35 -4.19
N LEU A 29 -1.02 -8.62 -3.83
CA LEU A 29 0.27 -9.29 -3.87
C LEU A 29 0.63 -9.78 -5.27
N GLN A 30 -0.21 -10.62 -5.88
CA GLN A 30 0.12 -11.34 -7.12
C GLN A 30 0.04 -10.48 -8.38
N TYR A 31 -0.87 -9.51 -8.41
CA TYR A 31 -1.01 -8.65 -9.56
C TYR A 31 -0.23 -7.35 -9.35
N TYR A 32 -0.54 -6.57 -8.31
CA TYR A 32 0.05 -5.24 -8.15
C TYR A 32 1.51 -5.27 -7.67
N LEU A 33 1.77 -5.83 -6.49
CA LEU A 33 3.11 -5.78 -5.89
C LEU A 33 4.13 -6.62 -6.67
N ARG A 34 3.73 -7.79 -7.14
CA ARG A 34 4.59 -8.66 -7.94
C ARG A 34 4.99 -8.01 -9.26
N LYS A 35 4.03 -7.49 -10.04
CA LYS A 35 4.35 -6.77 -11.29
C LYS A 35 5.23 -5.55 -11.02
N LYS A 36 4.97 -4.80 -9.95
CA LYS A 36 5.79 -3.65 -9.55
C LYS A 36 7.25 -4.04 -9.27
N VAL A 37 7.49 -5.14 -8.56
CA VAL A 37 8.85 -5.64 -8.27
C VAL A 37 9.53 -6.23 -9.51
N SER A 38 8.76 -6.88 -10.40
CA SER A 38 9.27 -7.43 -11.67
C SER A 38 9.44 -6.36 -12.77
N TYR A 39 9.10 -5.10 -12.51
CA TYR A 39 9.05 -4.02 -13.52
C TYR A 39 8.13 -4.35 -14.71
N GLU A 40 7.09 -5.14 -14.47
CA GLU A 40 6.06 -5.47 -15.46
C GLU A 40 4.97 -4.40 -15.52
N LYS A 41 4.33 -4.27 -16.68
CA LYS A 41 3.22 -3.32 -16.87
C LYS A 41 2.00 -3.72 -16.04
N ILE A 42 1.46 -2.76 -15.29
CA ILE A 42 0.18 -2.84 -14.58
C ILE A 42 -0.89 -2.21 -15.48
N ASP A 43 -1.97 -2.94 -15.78
CA ASP A 43 -2.98 -2.48 -16.74
C ASP A 43 -3.81 -1.33 -16.16
N LEU A 44 -4.10 -1.41 -14.86
CA LEU A 44 -4.81 -0.38 -14.10
C LEU A 44 -3.86 0.26 -13.09
N ASP A 45 -3.02 1.18 -13.55
CA ASP A 45 -1.94 1.80 -12.77
C ASP A 45 -2.46 2.89 -11.80
N VAL A 46 -3.19 2.47 -10.78
CA VAL A 46 -3.83 3.37 -9.80
C VAL A 46 -2.96 3.65 -8.58
N ILE A 47 -2.03 2.74 -8.26
CA ILE A 47 -1.23 2.74 -7.02
C ILE A 47 0.04 3.56 -7.27
N ARG A 48 0.24 4.63 -6.50
CA ARG A 48 1.40 5.53 -6.69
C ARG A 48 2.58 5.13 -5.83
N ASP A 49 3.78 5.47 -6.29
CA ASP A 49 5.00 5.42 -5.47
C ASP A 49 5.03 6.59 -4.47
N VAL A 50 5.30 6.27 -3.20
CA VAL A 50 5.32 7.21 -2.08
C VAL A 50 6.50 6.90 -1.17
N ASP A 51 7.16 7.94 -0.67
CA ASP A 51 8.12 7.83 0.42
C ASP A 51 7.39 7.95 1.76
N LEU A 52 7.10 6.80 2.38
CA LEU A 52 6.30 6.74 3.61
C LEU A 52 6.91 7.53 4.77
N ASN A 53 8.23 7.70 4.82
CA ASN A 53 8.88 8.43 5.91
C ASN A 53 8.72 9.95 5.80
N LYS A 54 8.32 10.44 4.63
CA LYS A 54 8.15 11.87 4.34
C LYS A 54 6.69 12.31 4.33
N LEU A 55 5.75 11.37 4.42
CA LEU A 55 4.32 11.68 4.47
C LEU A 55 3.75 11.39 5.86
N GLU A 56 2.89 12.28 6.31
CA GLU A 56 2.01 11.98 7.42
C GLU A 56 0.77 11.23 6.93
N PRO A 57 0.08 10.48 7.81
CA PRO A 57 -1.07 9.68 7.39
C PRO A 57 -2.19 10.48 6.71
N TRP A 58 -2.42 11.72 7.15
CA TRP A 58 -3.43 12.61 6.57
C TRP A 58 -3.05 13.13 5.17
N ASP A 59 -1.77 13.19 4.83
CA ASP A 59 -1.29 13.61 3.51
C ASP A 59 -1.52 12.51 2.44
N ILE A 60 -1.72 11.25 2.87
CA ILE A 60 -1.95 10.11 1.99
C ILE A 60 -3.25 10.28 1.20
N GLN A 61 -4.28 10.88 1.79
CA GLN A 61 -5.58 11.02 1.15
C GLN A 61 -5.50 11.85 -0.13
N GLU A 62 -4.72 12.92 -0.11
CA GLU A 62 -4.48 13.77 -1.27
C GLU A 62 -3.49 13.12 -2.24
N SER A 63 -2.42 12.53 -1.70
CA SER A 63 -1.33 11.96 -2.49
C SER A 63 -1.71 10.69 -3.25
N CYS A 64 -2.68 9.92 -2.74
CA CYS A 64 -3.03 8.58 -3.25
C CYS A 64 -4.50 8.47 -3.69
N LYS A 65 -5.19 9.60 -3.89
CA LYS A 65 -6.57 9.63 -4.35
C LYS A 65 -6.73 8.98 -5.72
N ILE A 66 -7.69 8.08 -5.86
CA ILE A 66 -8.03 7.42 -7.13
C ILE A 66 -9.33 8.00 -7.69
N GLY A 67 -9.29 8.73 -8.80
CA GLY A 67 -10.49 9.36 -9.37
C GLY A 67 -11.14 10.40 -8.43
N THR A 68 -12.46 10.57 -8.55
CA THR A 68 -13.20 11.67 -7.87
C THR A 68 -14.13 11.20 -6.76
N THR A 69 -14.38 9.89 -6.64
CA THR A 69 -15.33 9.34 -5.66
C THR A 69 -14.76 9.30 -4.23
N PRO A 70 -15.61 9.39 -3.19
CA PRO A 70 -15.18 9.17 -1.80
C PRO A 70 -14.50 7.81 -1.61
N GLN A 71 -13.43 7.80 -0.81
CA GLN A 71 -12.60 6.63 -0.49
C GLN A 71 -12.37 6.56 1.01
N ASN A 72 -12.35 5.32 1.52
CA ASN A 72 -11.97 5.03 2.90
C ASN A 72 -10.57 4.41 2.99
N ASP A 73 -10.09 3.84 1.88
CA ASP A 73 -8.81 3.16 1.78
C ASP A 73 -7.98 3.77 0.64
N TRP A 74 -6.67 3.89 0.89
CA TRP A 74 -5.69 4.38 -0.08
C TRP A 74 -4.56 3.39 -0.22
N TYR A 75 -4.01 3.29 -1.43
CA TYR A 75 -2.99 2.32 -1.77
C TYR A 75 -1.78 3.04 -2.35
N PHE A 76 -0.60 2.64 -1.91
CA PHE A 76 0.67 3.17 -2.40
C PHE A 76 1.75 2.09 -2.35
N PHE A 77 2.73 2.22 -3.24
CA PHE A 77 3.99 1.52 -3.14
C PHE A 77 4.96 2.36 -2.31
N SER A 78 5.72 1.70 -1.44
CA SER A 78 6.80 2.34 -0.70
C SER A 78 8.01 1.43 -0.71
N HIS A 79 9.18 2.03 -0.92
CA HIS A 79 10.43 1.32 -0.69
C HIS A 79 10.61 1.04 0.81
N LYS A 80 11.17 -0.12 1.12
CA LYS A 80 11.46 -0.49 2.50
C LYS A 80 12.72 0.24 2.97
N ASP A 81 12.53 1.32 3.73
CA ASP A 81 13.65 2.02 4.35
C ASP A 81 14.17 1.24 5.57
N LYS A 82 15.46 0.93 5.59
CA LYS A 82 16.09 0.25 6.72
C LYS A 82 16.47 1.30 7.77
N LYS A 83 15.98 1.14 9.00
CA LYS A 83 16.35 1.99 10.15
C LYS A 83 17.86 2.00 10.40
N TYR A 84 18.52 0.88 10.09
CA TYR A 84 19.98 0.73 10.19
C TYR A 84 20.49 0.03 8.93
N PRO A 85 21.65 0.41 8.37
CA PRO A 85 22.19 -0.19 7.14
C PRO A 85 22.29 -1.72 7.19
N THR A 86 22.62 -2.28 8.36
CA THR A 86 22.82 -3.72 8.61
C THR A 86 21.62 -4.41 9.27
N GLY A 87 20.55 -3.67 9.58
CA GLY A 87 19.41 -4.17 10.35
C GLY A 87 18.22 -4.59 9.50
N THR A 88 17.38 -5.48 10.05
CA THR A 88 16.09 -5.85 9.45
C THR A 88 14.95 -4.91 9.85
N ARG A 89 15.20 -4.00 10.80
CA ARG A 89 14.22 -3.08 11.35
C ARG A 89 13.95 -1.96 10.33
N THR A 90 12.70 -1.84 9.91
CA THR A 90 12.25 -0.75 9.03
C THR A 90 12.18 0.57 9.80
N ASN A 91 12.59 1.68 9.18
CA ASN A 91 12.27 3.01 9.68
C ASN A 91 10.78 3.28 9.48
N ARG A 92 10.14 3.82 10.51
CA ARG A 92 8.69 4.03 10.56
C ARG A 92 8.34 5.33 11.27
N ALA A 93 9.32 6.19 11.46
CA ALA A 93 9.12 7.51 12.06
C ALA A 93 8.82 8.51 10.95
N THR A 94 7.87 9.40 11.22
CA THR A 94 7.57 10.56 10.40
C THR A 94 7.99 11.83 11.16
N ALA A 95 7.73 13.01 10.60
CA ALA A 95 8.01 14.27 11.29
C ALA A 95 7.13 14.40 12.54
N ALA A 96 5.84 14.10 12.42
CA ALA A 96 4.83 14.28 13.46
C ALA A 96 4.59 13.04 14.33
N GLY A 97 5.08 11.85 13.95
CA GLY A 97 4.77 10.63 14.69
C GLY A 97 5.59 9.41 14.31
N PHE A 98 5.01 8.23 14.54
CA PHE A 98 5.59 6.94 14.16
C PHE A 98 4.54 5.85 13.98
N TRP A 99 4.82 4.91 13.07
CA TRP A 99 4.02 3.70 12.86
C TRP A 99 4.50 2.56 13.76
N LYS A 100 3.57 1.99 14.53
CA LYS A 100 3.81 0.86 15.43
C LYS A 100 3.07 -0.36 14.92
N ALA A 101 3.78 -1.48 14.78
CA ALA A 101 3.16 -2.76 14.45
C ALA A 101 2.20 -3.21 15.56
N THR A 102 1.05 -3.76 15.18
CA THR A 102 0.04 -4.28 16.10
C THR A 102 -0.47 -5.63 15.61
N GLY A 103 -0.86 -6.49 16.55
CA GLY A 103 -1.36 -7.83 16.26
C GLY A 103 -0.31 -8.79 15.69
N ARG A 104 -0.78 -9.95 15.26
CA ARG A 104 0.02 -10.97 14.57
C ARG A 104 -0.01 -10.71 13.07
N ASP A 105 1.13 -10.87 12.40
CA ASP A 105 1.17 -10.84 10.93
C ASP A 105 0.22 -11.91 10.36
N LYS A 106 -0.57 -11.53 9.35
CA LYS A 106 -1.48 -12.43 8.64
C LYS A 106 -0.74 -13.03 7.44
N VAL A 107 -0.76 -14.35 7.32
CA VAL A 107 -0.28 -15.06 6.13
C VAL A 107 -1.33 -14.93 5.04
N ILE A 108 -0.90 -14.63 3.80
CA ILE A 108 -1.78 -14.57 2.63
C ILE A 108 -1.48 -15.76 1.73
N TYR A 109 -2.54 -16.44 1.31
CA TYR A 109 -2.48 -17.63 0.46
C TYR A 109 -3.18 -17.36 -0.87
N SER A 110 -2.71 -18.03 -1.91
CA SER A 110 -3.38 -18.20 -3.20
C SER A 110 -3.27 -19.67 -3.58
N ASN A 111 -4.39 -20.32 -3.93
CA ASN A 111 -4.41 -21.75 -4.29
C ASN A 111 -3.62 -22.64 -3.32
N CYS A 112 -3.82 -22.45 -2.01
CA CYS A 112 -3.11 -23.14 -0.92
C CYS A 112 -1.59 -22.89 -0.85
N ARG A 113 -1.02 -22.08 -1.72
CA ARG A 113 0.38 -21.62 -1.66
C ARG A 113 0.45 -20.30 -0.90
N ARG A 114 1.38 -20.21 0.05
CA ARG A 114 1.70 -18.94 0.71
C ARG A 114 2.35 -18.00 -0.31
N ILE A 115 1.80 -16.80 -0.45
CA ILE A 115 2.28 -15.80 -1.42
C ILE A 115 2.86 -14.55 -0.76
N GLY A 116 2.61 -14.36 0.54
CA GLY A 116 3.14 -13.22 1.26
C GLY A 116 2.52 -13.05 2.65
N MET A 117 2.74 -11.87 3.21
CA MET A 117 2.29 -11.53 4.56
C MET A 117 1.72 -10.11 4.58
N ARG A 118 0.71 -9.90 5.44
CA ARG A 118 0.19 -8.58 5.82
C ARG A 118 0.54 -8.28 7.26
N LYS A 119 1.20 -7.15 7.49
CA LYS A 119 1.44 -6.57 8.81
C LYS A 119 0.52 -5.38 9.03
N THR A 120 -0.11 -5.31 10.18
CA THR A 120 -0.94 -4.15 10.56
C THR A 120 -0.14 -3.19 11.40
N LEU A 121 -0.21 -1.90 11.07
CA LEU A 121 0.40 -0.82 11.82
C LEU A 121 -0.64 0.21 12.23
N VAL A 122 -0.40 0.84 13.37
CA VAL A 122 -1.18 1.97 13.86
C VAL A 122 -0.25 3.16 14.02
N PHE A 123 -0.69 4.32 13.56
CA PHE A 123 0.08 5.55 13.72
C PHE A 123 -0.11 6.15 15.12
N TYR A 124 0.99 6.62 15.68
CA TYR A 124 1.04 7.34 16.95
C TYR A 124 1.59 8.74 16.70
N LYS A 125 0.86 9.78 17.11
CA LYS A 125 1.30 11.17 17.04
C LYS A 125 2.24 11.50 18.20
N GLY A 126 3.32 12.23 17.93
CA GLY A 126 4.37 12.56 18.91
C GLY A 126 5.54 11.58 18.89
N ARG A 127 6.45 11.71 19.86
CA ARG A 127 7.68 10.90 19.92
C ARG A 127 7.49 9.63 20.74
N ALA A 128 8.11 8.54 20.29
CA ALA A 128 8.18 7.32 21.08
C ALA A 128 9.01 7.54 22.36
N PRO A 129 8.66 6.89 23.49
CA PRO A 129 7.55 5.96 23.68
C PRO A 129 6.20 6.61 24.01
N HIS A 130 6.14 7.94 24.20
CA HIS A 130 4.96 8.67 24.72
C HIS A 130 3.96 9.13 23.65
N GLY A 131 3.99 8.55 22.45
CA GLY A 131 3.06 8.93 21.38
C GLY A 131 1.61 8.61 21.71
N GLN A 132 0.69 9.43 21.21
CA GLN A 132 -0.75 9.21 21.32
C GLN A 132 -1.26 8.40 20.13
N LYS A 133 -1.97 7.30 20.41
CA LYS A 133 -2.57 6.45 19.39
C LYS A 133 -3.58 7.25 18.56
N SER A 134 -3.56 7.09 17.24
CA SER A 134 -4.56 7.63 16.32
C SER A 134 -5.39 6.51 15.67
N ASP A 135 -6.37 6.89 14.86
CA ASP A 135 -7.22 5.96 14.11
C ASP A 135 -6.64 5.57 12.74
N TRP A 136 -5.46 6.09 12.39
CA TRP A 136 -4.78 5.73 11.16
C TRP A 136 -4.19 4.33 11.25
N ILE A 137 -4.65 3.46 10.35
CA ILE A 137 -4.22 2.08 10.20
C ILE A 137 -3.55 1.90 8.85
N MET A 138 -2.46 1.14 8.83
CA MET A 138 -1.81 0.73 7.60
C MET A 138 -1.68 -0.79 7.55
N HIS A 139 -1.94 -1.34 6.38
CA HIS A 139 -1.65 -2.73 6.05
C HIS A 139 -0.43 -2.78 5.13
N GLU A 140 0.71 -3.17 5.70
CA GLU A 140 1.97 -3.36 4.98
C GLU A 140 1.98 -4.79 4.41
N TYR A 141 1.88 -4.89 3.09
CA TYR A 141 1.94 -6.14 2.34
C TYR A 141 3.36 -6.40 1.86
N ARG A 142 3.83 -7.64 1.99
CA ARG A 142 5.13 -8.09 1.48
C ARG A 142 4.99 -9.43 0.77
N LEU A 143 5.70 -9.59 -0.34
CA LEU A 143 5.91 -10.88 -0.98
C LEU A 143 6.82 -11.74 -0.10
N ASP A 144 6.68 -13.05 -0.24
CA ASP A 144 7.68 -13.98 0.30
C ASP A 144 8.89 -14.05 -0.64
N ASP A 145 10.09 -14.06 -0.06
CA ASP A 145 11.37 -14.12 -0.79
C ASP A 145 11.53 -15.41 -1.63
N ASN A 146 10.67 -16.42 -1.42
CA ASN A 146 10.74 -17.74 -2.05
C ASN A 146 9.90 -17.89 -3.33
N ILE A 147 9.42 -16.79 -3.93
CA ILE A 147 8.73 -16.81 -5.22
C ILE A 147 9.72 -16.37 -6.31
N VAL A 148 10.90 -17.00 -6.35
CA VAL A 148 11.64 -17.11 -7.60
C VAL A 148 10.94 -18.24 -8.34
N GLU A 149 10.14 -17.90 -9.34
CA GLU A 149 9.59 -18.92 -10.23
C GLU A 149 10.76 -19.57 -10.95
N THR A 150 11.00 -20.84 -10.62
CA THR A 150 11.64 -21.78 -11.51
C THR A 150 10.77 -21.81 -12.77
N THR A 151 11.22 -21.15 -13.83
CA THR A 151 10.72 -21.37 -15.20
C THR A 151 11.93 -21.37 -16.11
#